data_AF-A0A2W4YTU1-F1
#
_entry.id   AF-A0A2W4YTU1-F1
#
_cell.length_a   1.000
_cell.length_b   1.000
_cell.length_c   1.000
_cell.angle_alpha   90.00
_cell.angle_beta   90.00
_cell.angle_gamma   90.00
#
_symmetry.space_group_name_H-M   'P 1'
#
loop_
_entity.id
_entity.type
_entity.pdbx_description
1 polymer ?
#
loop_
_entity_poly.entity_id
_entity_poly.type
_entity_poly.pdbx_seq_one_letter_code
_entity_poly.pdbx_strand_id
1 'polypeptide(L)'
;FNWSNLGLIFAVQGAGAIEQSGLPLPALLVLIVLFAAGINLFIGSASAKWALLAPVVVPMLMLLNVSPEMSTAAYRVGDSVTNIVTPLMVYFPLVLTFAQRWRTDFGLGSLTAAMLPYSFWLMLAGLGLTFAWVFLDLPLGPGAMVDYTLPTAPAGPATP
;
A
#
# COMPACT_ATOMS: atom_id res chain seq x y z
N PHE A 1 -17.41 -8.48 7.03
CA PHE A 1 -16.35 -9.47 6.72
C PHE A 1 -16.05 -10.40 7.88
N ASN A 2 -15.76 -9.92 9.11
CA ASN A 2 -15.44 -10.81 10.24
C ASN A 2 -16.56 -11.80 10.59
N TRP A 3 -17.82 -11.35 10.63
CA TRP A 3 -18.94 -12.24 10.98
C TRP A 3 -19.13 -13.41 9.98
N SER A 4 -18.83 -13.19 8.70
CA SER A 4 -18.98 -14.20 7.65
C SER A 4 -17.69 -14.98 7.36
N ASN A 5 -16.58 -14.69 8.05
CA ASN A 5 -15.24 -15.23 7.79
C ASN A 5 -14.70 -15.06 6.36
N LEU A 6 -15.40 -14.32 5.49
CA LEU A 6 -14.99 -14.16 4.08
C LEU A 6 -13.61 -13.49 3.96
N GLY A 7 -13.29 -12.54 4.85
CA GLY A 7 -11.99 -11.88 4.85
C GLY A 7 -10.83 -12.85 5.12
N LEU A 8 -11.04 -13.80 6.04
CA LEU A 8 -10.07 -14.86 6.33
C LEU A 8 -9.89 -15.80 5.13
N ILE A 9 -10.99 -16.20 4.49
CA ILE A 9 -10.96 -17.09 3.32
C ILE A 9 -10.15 -16.45 2.19
N PHE A 10 -10.44 -15.17 1.87
CA PHE A 10 -9.68 -14.43 0.86
C PHE A 10 -8.21 -14.27 1.25
N ALA A 11 -7.93 -13.99 2.52
CA ALA A 11 -6.55 -13.84 3.00
C ALA A 11 -5.75 -15.14 2.85
N VAL A 12 -6.32 -16.29 3.24
CA VAL A 12 -5.65 -17.59 3.12
C VAL A 12 -5.43 -17.98 1.66
N GLN A 13 -6.44 -17.82 0.80
CA GLN A 13 -6.32 -18.14 -0.62
C GLN A 13 -5.32 -17.21 -1.33
N GLY A 14 -5.35 -15.92 -1.01
CA GLY A 14 -4.42 -14.92 -1.56
C GLY A 14 -2.98 -15.18 -1.11
N ALA A 15 -2.77 -15.47 0.18
CA ALA A 15 -1.46 -15.82 0.71
C ALA A 15 -0.91 -17.08 0.03
N GLY A 16 -1.73 -18.13 -0.12
CA GLY A 16 -1.31 -19.35 -0.82
C GLY A 16 -0.93 -19.12 -2.29
N ALA A 17 -1.64 -18.25 -3.01
CA ALA A 17 -1.29 -17.89 -4.39
C ALA A 17 0.04 -17.13 -4.48
N ILE A 18 0.29 -16.22 -3.53
CA ILE A 18 1.55 -15.47 -3.45
C ILE A 18 2.71 -16.39 -3.06
N GLU A 19 2.52 -17.27 -2.07
CA GLU A 19 3.53 -18.23 -1.63
C GLU A 19 3.94 -19.17 -2.79
N GLN A 20 2.97 -19.67 -3.55
CA GLN A 20 3.22 -20.50 -4.73
C GLN A 20 3.98 -19.79 -5.85
N SER A 21 3.93 -18.45 -5.91
CA SER A 21 4.70 -17.68 -6.89
C SER A 21 6.20 -17.67 -6.59
N GLY A 22 6.61 -18.02 -5.36
CA GLY A 22 8.02 -18.00 -4.93
C GLY A 22 8.64 -16.61 -4.89
N LEU A 23 7.83 -15.55 -4.86
CA LEU A 23 8.32 -14.18 -4.86
C LEU A 23 9.04 -13.86 -3.53
N PRO A 24 10.23 -13.23 -3.59
CA PRO A 24 10.90 -12.78 -2.38
C PRO A 24 10.12 -11.61 -1.75
N LEU A 25 10.18 -11.50 -0.42
CA LEU A 25 9.44 -10.51 0.36
C LEU A 25 9.59 -9.05 -0.13
N PRO A 26 10.81 -8.54 -0.45
CA PRO A 26 10.96 -7.19 -1.00
C PRO A 26 10.19 -6.98 -2.31
N ALA A 27 10.15 -7.98 -3.19
CA ALA A 27 9.42 -7.89 -4.46
C ALA A 27 7.90 -7.90 -4.24
N LEU A 28 7.42 -8.71 -3.29
CA LEU A 28 6.02 -8.73 -2.89
C LEU A 28 5.56 -7.34 -2.40
N LEU A 29 6.34 -6.69 -1.55
CA LEU A 29 5.98 -5.37 -1.00
C LEU A 29 6.01 -4.27 -2.06
N VAL A 30 6.93 -4.34 -3.03
CA VAL A 30 6.92 -3.49 -4.22
C VAL A 30 5.62 -3.66 -5.02
N LEU A 31 5.13 -4.89 -5.20
CA LEU A 31 3.85 -5.14 -5.88
C LEU A 31 2.66 -4.55 -5.11
N ILE A 32 2.67 -4.62 -3.77
CA ILE A 32 1.64 -4.00 -2.92
C ILE A 32 1.65 -2.47 -3.09
N VAL A 33 2.81 -1.84 -3.14
CA VAL A 33 2.93 -0.39 -3.41
C VAL A 33 2.32 -0.03 -4.76
N LEU A 34 2.66 -0.78 -5.82
CA LEU A 34 2.11 -0.58 -7.17
C LEU A 34 0.60 -0.78 -7.21
N PHE A 35 0.10 -1.81 -6.53
CA PHE A 35 -1.33 -2.09 -6.42
C PHE A 35 -2.08 -0.95 -5.73
N ALA A 36 -1.59 -0.47 -4.60
CA ALA A 36 -2.17 0.67 -3.88
C ALA A 36 -2.18 1.94 -4.73
N ALA A 37 -1.09 2.20 -5.45
CA ALA A 37 -0.99 3.35 -6.36
C ALA A 37 -1.95 3.26 -7.55
N GLY A 38 -2.19 2.06 -8.08
CA GLY A 38 -3.17 1.81 -9.13
C GLY A 38 -4.60 2.08 -8.65
N ILE A 39 -4.97 1.58 -7.47
CA ILE A 39 -6.29 1.86 -6.86
C ILE A 39 -6.47 3.36 -6.59
N ASN A 40 -5.40 4.05 -6.20
CA ASN A 40 -5.45 5.48 -5.89
C ASN A 40 -5.86 6.36 -7.09
N LEU A 41 -5.65 5.90 -8.32
CA LEU A 41 -6.13 6.63 -9.50
C LEU A 41 -7.66 6.71 -9.57
N PHE A 42 -8.38 5.76 -8.94
CA PHE A 42 -9.84 5.68 -8.96
C PHE A 42 -10.50 6.18 -7.67
N ILE A 43 -9.82 6.03 -6.53
CA ILE A 43 -10.36 6.41 -5.21
C ILE A 43 -9.36 7.35 -4.53
N GLY A 44 -9.70 8.65 -4.46
CA GLY A 44 -8.81 9.67 -3.90
C GLY A 44 -8.72 9.69 -2.37
N SER A 45 -9.61 9.00 -1.65
CA SER A 45 -9.59 8.96 -0.18
C SER A 45 -8.71 7.84 0.35
N ALA A 46 -7.58 8.20 0.97
CA ALA A 46 -6.65 7.28 1.60
C ALA A 46 -7.33 6.41 2.68
N SER A 47 -8.12 7.03 3.56
CA SER A 47 -8.78 6.33 4.66
C SER A 47 -9.87 5.38 4.16
N ALA A 48 -10.63 5.77 3.12
CA ALA A 48 -11.69 4.93 2.57
C ALA A 48 -11.14 3.67 1.90
N LYS A 49 -10.07 3.80 1.11
CA LYS A 49 -9.38 2.66 0.50
C LYS A 49 -8.79 1.73 1.55
N TRP A 50 -8.07 2.29 2.52
CA TRP A 50 -7.43 1.46 3.54
C TRP A 50 -8.46 0.74 4.42
N ALA A 51 -9.57 1.40 4.76
CA ALA A 51 -10.66 0.75 5.50
C ALA A 51 -11.25 -0.45 4.76
N LEU A 52 -11.27 -0.43 3.43
CA LEU A 52 -11.71 -1.55 2.60
C LEU A 52 -10.65 -2.64 2.47
N LEU A 53 -9.38 -2.26 2.25
CA LEU A 53 -8.29 -3.19 1.95
C LEU A 53 -7.69 -3.86 3.19
N ALA A 54 -7.50 -3.10 4.28
CA ALA A 54 -6.79 -3.57 5.47
C ALA A 54 -7.37 -4.87 6.06
N PRO A 55 -8.70 -5.08 6.16
CA PRO A 55 -9.26 -6.32 6.71
C PRO A 55 -8.92 -7.60 5.94
N VAL A 56 -8.44 -7.49 4.70
CA VAL A 56 -8.07 -8.63 3.85
C VAL A 56 -6.56 -8.66 3.63
N VAL A 57 -5.96 -7.53 3.27
CA VAL A 57 -4.53 -7.43 2.93
C VAL A 57 -3.63 -7.65 4.15
N VAL A 58 -3.99 -7.10 5.32
CA VAL A 58 -3.14 -7.23 6.51
C VAL A 58 -3.08 -8.69 6.99
N PRO A 59 -4.20 -9.41 7.20
CA PRO A 59 -4.13 -10.83 7.56
C PRO A 59 -3.40 -11.67 6.51
N MET A 60 -3.60 -11.39 5.21
CA MET A 60 -2.93 -12.10 4.13
C MET A 60 -1.40 -11.96 4.21
N LEU A 61 -0.90 -10.75 4.41
CA LEU A 61 0.53 -10.48 4.52
C LEU A 61 1.12 -11.01 5.83
N MET A 62 0.36 -11.02 6.93
CA MET A 62 0.77 -11.67 8.19
C MET A 62 0.99 -13.18 8.03
N LEU A 63 0.18 -13.86 7.20
CA LEU A 63 0.41 -15.28 6.86
C LEU A 63 1.70 -15.49 6.06
N LEU A 64 2.20 -14.45 5.41
CA LEU A 64 3.45 -14.44 4.65
C LEU A 64 4.62 -13.86 5.47
N ASN A 65 4.48 -13.84 6.80
CA ASN A 65 5.46 -13.32 7.77
C ASN A 65 5.74 -11.81 7.68
N VAL A 66 4.80 -11.01 7.17
CA VAL A 66 4.92 -9.55 7.08
C VAL A 66 4.14 -8.89 8.20
N SER A 67 4.74 -7.91 8.87
CA SER A 67 4.07 -7.18 9.94
C SER A 67 2.91 -6.30 9.45
N PRO A 68 1.86 -6.09 10.26
CA PRO A 68 0.82 -5.10 10.00
C PRO A 68 1.39 -3.69 9.76
N GLU A 69 2.47 -3.35 10.45
CA GLU A 69 3.18 -2.08 10.34
C GLU A 69 3.82 -1.94 8.96
N MET A 70 4.53 -2.97 8.48
CA MET A 70 5.13 -2.97 7.14
C MET A 70 4.07 -2.95 6.04
N SER A 71 3.00 -3.73 6.23
CA SER A 71 1.85 -3.75 5.32
C SER A 71 1.22 -2.35 5.18
N THR A 72 1.07 -1.66 6.30
CA THR A 72 0.55 -0.27 6.32
C THR A 72 1.54 0.70 5.71
N ALA A 73 2.84 0.56 5.98
CA ALA A 73 3.88 1.42 5.41
C ALA A 73 3.90 1.31 3.87
N ALA A 74 3.91 0.10 3.32
CA ALA A 74 3.86 -0.15 1.89
C ALA A 74 2.60 0.45 1.24
N TYR A 75 1.43 0.27 1.88
CA TYR A 75 0.19 0.90 1.41
C TYR A 75 0.31 2.43 1.36
N ARG A 76 0.86 3.07 2.41
CA ARG A 76 0.97 4.54 2.48
C ARG A 76 1.92 5.10 1.44
N VAL A 77 3.00 4.39 1.11
CA VAL A 77 3.87 4.77 -0.01
C VAL A 77 3.07 4.77 -1.30
N GLY A 78 2.37 3.68 -1.61
CA GLY A 78 1.57 3.57 -2.85
C GLY A 78 0.41 4.56 -2.94
N ASP A 79 -0.28 4.82 -1.83
CA ASP A 79 -1.35 5.82 -1.74
C ASP A 79 -0.85 7.24 -2.04
N SER A 80 0.39 7.57 -1.71
CA SER A 80 0.92 8.92 -1.85
C SER A 80 1.34 9.29 -3.27
N VAL A 81 1.90 8.34 -4.02
CA VAL A 81 2.70 8.61 -5.23
C VAL A 81 1.85 9.06 -6.43
N THR A 82 0.59 8.65 -6.53
CA THR A 82 -0.31 8.97 -7.65
C THR A 82 -1.34 10.06 -7.34
N ASN A 83 -1.35 10.61 -6.12
CA ASN A 83 -2.29 11.66 -5.69
C ASN A 83 -2.19 12.92 -6.55
N ILE A 84 -0.98 13.30 -6.95
CA ILE A 84 -0.72 14.53 -7.71
C ILE A 84 -1.14 14.45 -9.19
N VAL A 85 -1.42 13.25 -9.70
CA VAL A 85 -1.80 13.01 -11.10
C VAL A 85 -3.32 12.88 -11.25
N THR A 86 -3.99 12.33 -10.23
CA THR A 86 -5.41 12.02 -10.33
C THR A 86 -6.29 13.29 -10.26
N PRO A 87 -7.13 13.55 -11.27
CA PRO A 87 -8.09 14.66 -11.24
C PRO A 87 -9.21 14.43 -10.23
N LEU A 88 -9.34 13.21 -9.69
CA LEU A 88 -10.32 12.85 -8.67
C LEU A 88 -9.91 13.33 -7.26
N MET A 89 -8.67 13.83 -7.09
CA MET A 89 -8.23 14.37 -5.81
C MET A 89 -9.01 15.65 -5.47
N VAL A 90 -9.54 15.73 -4.25
CA VAL A 90 -10.40 16.86 -3.79
C VAL A 90 -9.72 18.23 -3.92
N TYR A 91 -8.39 18.28 -3.80
CA TYR A 91 -7.61 19.51 -3.92
C TYR A 91 -7.22 19.87 -5.36
N PHE A 92 -7.47 18.99 -6.34
CA PHE A 92 -7.06 19.22 -7.72
C PHE A 92 -7.64 20.52 -8.32
N PRO A 93 -8.95 20.85 -8.18
CA PRO A 93 -9.49 22.09 -8.72
C PRO A 93 -8.85 23.34 -8.10
N LEU A 94 -8.53 23.31 -6.80
CA LEU A 94 -7.87 24.41 -6.11
C LEU A 94 -6.46 24.66 -6.67
N VAL A 95 -5.67 23.61 -6.86
CA VAL A 95 -4.33 23.70 -7.47
C VAL A 95 -4.42 24.21 -8.91
N LEU A 96 -5.40 23.74 -9.67
CA LEU A 96 -5.65 24.21 -11.03
C LEU A 96 -5.96 25.72 -11.07
N THR A 97 -6.82 26.22 -10.17
CA THR A 97 -7.11 27.66 -10.06
C THR A 97 -5.85 28.47 -9.73
N PHE A 98 -4.96 27.96 -8.87
CA PHE A 98 -3.69 28.63 -8.60
C PHE A 98 -2.75 28.65 -9.81
N ALA A 99 -2.72 27.60 -10.63
CA ALA A 99 -1.95 27.58 -11.87
C ALA A 99 -2.55 28.56 -12.90
N GLN A 100 -3.89 28.60 -13.00
CA GLN A 100 -4.63 29.49 -13.89
C GLN A 100 -4.42 30.98 -13.59
N ARG A 101 -4.08 31.32 -12.34
CA ARG A 101 -3.65 32.69 -11.97
C ARG A 101 -2.46 33.19 -12.78
N TRP A 102 -1.54 32.30 -13.16
CA TRP A 102 -0.32 32.64 -13.88
C TRP A 102 -0.38 32.28 -15.37
N ARG A 103 -1.14 31.24 -15.72
CA ARG A 103 -1.38 30.80 -17.11
C ARG A 103 -2.84 30.47 -17.32
N THR A 104 -3.59 31.39 -17.92
CA THR A 104 -5.04 31.29 -18.08
C THR A 104 -5.50 30.13 -18.96
N ASP A 105 -4.63 29.65 -19.86
CA ASP A 105 -4.82 28.49 -20.73
C ASP A 105 -4.49 27.15 -20.05
N PHE A 106 -4.04 27.16 -18.79
CA PHE A 106 -3.67 25.96 -18.07
C PHE A 106 -4.90 25.14 -17.70
N GLY A 107 -5.01 23.95 -18.29
CA GLY A 107 -6.14 23.03 -18.11
C GLY A 107 -5.83 21.84 -17.22
N LEU A 108 -6.85 21.00 -17.01
CA LEU A 108 -6.77 19.71 -16.32
C LEU A 108 -5.63 18.85 -16.89
N GLY A 109 -5.60 18.67 -18.22
CA GLY A 109 -4.56 17.88 -18.89
C GLY A 109 -3.16 18.48 -18.73
N SER A 110 -3.02 19.80 -18.76
CA SER A 110 -1.74 20.49 -18.57
C SER A 110 -1.19 20.28 -17.16
N LEU A 111 -2.04 20.33 -16.14
CA LEU A 111 -1.66 20.07 -14.77
C LEU A 111 -1.26 18.60 -14.58
N THR A 112 -2.09 17.66 -15.03
CA THR A 112 -1.81 16.22 -14.96
C THR A 112 -0.51 15.87 -15.69
N ALA A 113 -0.29 16.38 -16.90
CA ALA A 113 0.93 16.15 -17.67
C ALA A 113 2.16 16.74 -16.99
N ALA A 114 2.06 17.93 -16.38
CA ALA A 114 3.15 18.55 -15.65
C ALA A 114 3.51 17.78 -14.36
N MET A 115 2.54 17.13 -13.72
CA MET A 115 2.75 16.35 -12.48
C MET A 115 3.19 14.90 -12.74
N LEU A 116 2.98 14.36 -13.95
CA LEU A 116 3.34 12.99 -14.31
C LEU A 116 4.82 12.66 -14.03
N PRO A 117 5.81 13.49 -14.40
CA PRO A 117 7.21 13.21 -14.11
C PRO A 117 7.51 13.17 -12.61
N TYR A 118 6.88 14.04 -11.83
CA TYR A 118 7.02 14.05 -10.37
C TYR A 118 6.47 12.77 -9.76
N SER A 119 5.30 12.32 -10.22
CA SER A 119 4.68 11.09 -9.74
C SER A 119 5.53 9.86 -10.07
N PHE A 120 6.11 9.83 -11.27
CA PHE A 120 7.03 8.78 -11.67
C PHE A 120 8.29 8.72 -10.78
N TRP A 121 8.92 9.87 -10.51
CA TRP A 121 10.09 9.90 -9.62
C TRP A 121 9.76 9.59 -8.16
N LEU A 122 8.61 10.07 -7.65
CA LEU A 122 8.14 9.73 -6.31
C LEU A 122 7.81 8.24 -6.21
N MET A 123 7.23 7.65 -7.25
CA MET A 123 7.02 6.20 -7.34
C MET A 123 8.36 5.47 -7.25
N LEU A 124 9.32 5.78 -8.12
CA LEU A 124 10.63 5.12 -8.09
C LEU A 124 11.32 5.25 -6.74
N ALA A 125 11.31 6.45 -6.14
CA ALA A 125 11.87 6.69 -4.82
C ALA A 125 11.13 5.87 -3.75
N GLY A 126 9.80 5.81 -3.80
CA GLY A 126 8.98 5.03 -2.87
C GLY A 126 9.20 3.52 -2.98
N LEU A 127 9.31 3.00 -4.21
CA LEU A 127 9.64 1.60 -4.47
C LEU A 127 11.04 1.26 -3.95
N GLY A 128 12.04 2.10 -4.28
CA GLY A 128 13.40 1.93 -3.81
C GLY A 128 13.50 2.00 -2.28
N LEU A 129 12.79 2.95 -1.67
CA LEU A 129 12.72 3.09 -0.21
C LEU A 129 12.12 1.86 0.44
N THR A 130 10.96 1.40 -0.05
CA THR A 130 10.27 0.20 0.48
C THR A 130 11.14 -1.04 0.34
N PHE A 131 11.75 -1.23 -0.83
CA PHE A 131 12.65 -2.35 -1.09
C PHE A 131 13.86 -2.32 -0.15
N ALA A 132 14.54 -1.18 -0.05
CA ALA A 132 15.73 -1.02 0.78
C ALA A 132 15.42 -1.22 2.27
N TRP A 133 14.27 -0.73 2.76
CA TRP A 133 13.88 -0.88 4.16
C TRP A 133 13.72 -2.35 4.57
N VAL A 134 13.07 -3.12 3.70
CA VAL A 134 12.81 -4.55 3.91
C VAL A 134 14.09 -5.35 3.72
N PHE A 135 14.89 -5.01 2.70
CA PHE A 135 16.14 -5.70 2.42
C PHE A 135 17.18 -5.52 3.54
N LEU A 136 17.19 -4.35 4.19
CA LEU A 136 18.07 -4.04 5.31
C LEU A 136 17.47 -4.42 6.67
N ASP A 137 16.24 -4.96 6.69
CA ASP A 137 15.48 -5.31 7.90
C ASP A 137 15.47 -4.18 8.95
N LEU A 138 15.22 -2.95 8.49
CA LEU A 138 15.21 -1.78 9.36
C LEU A 138 13.89 -1.68 10.13
N PRO A 139 13.92 -1.40 11.44
CA PRO A 139 12.70 -1.18 12.20
C PRO A 139 11.95 0.03 11.63
N LEU A 140 10.65 -0.12 11.43
CA LEU A 140 9.75 0.93 10.95
C LEU A 140 9.46 1.97 12.03
N GLY A 141 9.68 1.59 13.29
CA GLY A 141 9.53 2.42 14.47
C GLY A 141 9.94 1.65 15.72
N PRO A 142 9.86 2.29 16.90
CA PRO A 142 10.18 1.62 18.17
C PRO A 142 9.33 0.37 18.37
N GLY A 143 9.95 -0.81 18.38
CA GLY A 143 9.27 -2.10 18.52
C GLY A 143 8.49 -2.58 17.29
N ALA A 144 8.60 -1.91 16.15
CA ALA A 144 7.90 -2.26 14.90
C ALA A 144 8.90 -2.83 13.88
N MET A 145 9.01 -4.15 13.82
CA MET A 145 9.89 -4.84 12.87
C MET A 145 9.19 -5.10 11.54
N VAL A 146 9.96 -5.44 10.50
CA VAL A 146 9.44 -5.81 9.18
C VAL A 146 8.79 -7.18 9.23
N ASP A 147 9.48 -8.12 9.88
CA ASP A 147 9.03 -9.50 10.03
C ASP A 147 7.95 -9.67 11.09
N TYR A 148 7.08 -10.64 10.84
CA TYR A 148 6.02 -11.06 11.75
C TYR A 148 6.05 -12.56 11.95
N THR A 149 6.05 -12.98 13.22
CA THR A 149 5.90 -14.39 13.58
C THR A 149 4.48 -14.61 14.08
N LEU A 150 3.75 -15.52 13.43
CA LEU A 150 2.42 -15.93 13.89
C LEU A 150 2.51 -16.45 15.34
N PRO A 151 1.59 -16.02 16.24
CA PRO A 151 1.56 -16.55 17.59
C PRO A 151 1.41 -18.06 17.55
N THR A 152 2.31 -18.79 18.20
CA THR A 152 2.16 -20.24 18.37
C THR A 152 0.90 -20.49 19.17
N ALA A 153 0.02 -21.38 18.68
CA ALA A 153 -1.16 -21.77 19.45
C ALA A 153 -0.71 -22.22 20.85
N PRO A 154 -1.39 -21.79 21.94
CA PRO A 154 -1.05 -22.26 23.27
C PRO A 154 -1.06 -23.78 23.25
N ALA A 155 0.00 -24.40 23.76
CA ALA A 155 0.08 -25.85 23.86
C ALA A 155 -1.22 -26.33 24.52
N GLY A 156 -2.00 -27.13 23.78
CA GLY A 156 -3.20 -27.74 24.33
C GLY A 156 -2.83 -28.49 25.62
N PRO A 157 -3.77 -28.65 26.57
CA PRO A 157 -3.48 -29.37 27.80
C PRO A 157 -2.88 -30.73 27.43
N ALA A 158 -1.71 -31.04 27.99
CA ALA A 158 -1.08 -32.33 27.81
C ALA A 158 -2.13 -33.39 28.15
N THR A 159 -2.52 -34.19 27.15
CA THR A 159 -3.40 -35.33 27.37
C THR A 159 -2.71 -36.25 28.38
N PRO A 160 -3.40 -36.67 29.45
CA PRO A 160 -2.83 -37.49 30.51
C PRO A 160 -2.34 -38.85 30.02
#